data_AF-A0A2D6FIL9-F1
#
_entry.id   AF-A0A2D6FIL9-F1
#
_cell.length_a   1.000
_cell.length_b   1.000
_cell.length_c   1.000
_cell.angle_alpha   90.00
_cell.angle_beta   90.00
_cell.angle_gamma   90.00
#
_symmetry.space_group_name_H-M   'P 1'
#
loop_
_entity.id
_entity.type
_entity.pdbx_description
1 polymer ?
#
loop_
_entity_poly.entity_id
_entity_poly.type
_entity_poly.pdbx_seq_one_letter_code
_entity_poly.pdbx_strand_id
1 'polypeptide(L)'
;MSADRGVPSSPHSERPIFLDVAPGMTVVVRHDSLTGEMPGKDWWMGQVIHCGGAARNPSMHNLFQIADVDSGVIRWVNADLVTHILPRAPEQ
;
A
#
# COMPACT_ATOMS: atom_id res chain seq x y z
N MET A 1 -40.45 -2.13 -28.23
CA MET A 1 -39.03 -1.74 -28.00
C MET A 1 -39.00 -0.91 -26.72
N SER A 2 -38.49 -1.45 -25.63
CA SER A 2 -38.26 -0.70 -24.38
C SER A 2 -36.80 -0.87 -24.03
N ALA A 3 -36.00 0.17 -24.22
CA ALA A 3 -34.62 0.16 -23.80
C ALA A 3 -34.61 0.48 -22.30
N ASP A 4 -34.44 -0.55 -21.48
CA ASP A 4 -34.06 -0.41 -20.08
C ASP A 4 -32.70 0.32 -20.04
N ARG A 5 -32.72 1.57 -19.61
CA ARG A 5 -31.50 2.33 -19.36
C ARG A 5 -31.01 1.94 -17.98
N GLY A 6 -30.18 0.89 -17.93
CA GLY A 6 -29.37 0.60 -16.76
C GLY A 6 -28.64 1.86 -16.31
N VAL A 7 -28.94 2.30 -15.10
CA VAL A 7 -28.25 3.41 -14.44
C VAL A 7 -26.77 3.03 -14.35
N PRO A 8 -25.82 3.81 -14.91
CA PRO A 8 -24.42 3.56 -14.65
C PRO A 8 -24.20 3.77 -13.15
N SER A 9 -23.89 2.68 -12.44
CA SER A 9 -23.41 2.75 -11.06
C SER A 9 -22.24 3.72 -11.03
N SER A 10 -22.41 4.84 -10.32
CA SER A 10 -21.35 5.82 -10.07
C SER A 10 -20.07 5.08 -9.66
N PRO A 11 -18.89 5.43 -10.18
CA PRO A 11 -17.65 4.88 -9.64
C PRO A 11 -17.63 5.29 -8.17
N HIS A 12 -17.77 4.33 -7.26
CA HIS A 12 -17.34 4.54 -5.89
C HIS A 12 -15.92 5.05 -6.01
N SER A 13 -15.70 6.29 -5.58
CA SER A 13 -14.37 6.87 -5.49
C SER A 13 -13.65 6.05 -4.41
N GLU A 14 -13.04 4.94 -4.82
CA GLU A 14 -12.22 4.11 -3.96
C GLU A 14 -11.11 5.02 -3.43
N ARG A 15 -11.20 5.35 -2.14
CA ARG A 15 -10.14 6.08 -1.47
C ARG A 15 -8.84 5.28 -1.64
N PRO A 16 -7.72 5.92 -1.97
CA PRO A 16 -6.45 5.22 -2.06
C PRO A 16 -6.11 4.54 -0.73
N ILE A 17 -5.82 3.24 -0.78
CA ILE A 17 -5.60 2.42 0.43
C ILE A 17 -4.44 2.92 1.30
N PHE A 18 -3.45 3.57 0.71
CA PHE A 18 -2.31 4.11 1.45
C PHE A 18 -2.71 5.19 2.47
N LEU A 19 -3.88 5.81 2.32
CA LEU A 19 -4.40 6.78 3.29
C LEU A 19 -4.81 6.13 4.62
N ASP A 20 -5.08 4.83 4.61
CA ASP A 20 -5.48 4.06 5.79
C ASP A 20 -4.29 3.35 6.46
N VAL A 21 -3.07 3.50 5.92
CA VAL A 21 -1.86 2.86 6.44
C VAL A 21 -1.30 3.60 7.65
N ALA A 22 -1.06 2.85 8.74
CA ALA A 22 -0.43 3.37 9.96
C ALA A 22 0.73 2.49 10.44
N PRO A 23 1.65 3.02 11.29
CA PRO A 23 2.67 2.21 11.94
C PRO A 23 2.08 1.03 12.71
N GLY A 24 2.74 -0.13 12.62
CA GLY A 24 2.28 -1.39 13.23
C GLY A 24 1.31 -2.20 12.37
N MET A 25 0.88 -1.69 11.20
CA MET A 25 0.13 -2.49 10.23
C MET A 25 1.06 -3.37 9.40
N THR A 26 0.54 -4.50 8.92
CA THR A 26 1.21 -5.35 7.93
C THR A 26 0.61 -5.06 6.57
N VAL A 27 1.44 -4.85 5.56
CA VAL A 27 1.03 -4.46 4.21
C VAL A 27 1.66 -5.35 3.15
N VAL A 28 1.01 -5.45 1.99
CA VAL A 28 1.56 -6.07 0.78
C VAL A 28 2.10 -4.98 -0.14
N VAL A 29 3.39 -5.05 -0.39
CA VAL A 29 4.14 -4.10 -1.20
C VAL A 29 4.47 -4.73 -2.54
N ARG A 30 4.12 -4.07 -3.63
CA ARG A 30 4.57 -4.44 -4.97
C ARG A 30 6.06 -4.16 -5.09
N HIS A 31 6.79 -5.07 -5.71
CA HIS A 31 8.19 -4.87 -5.97
C HIS A 31 8.41 -3.67 -6.90
N ASP A 32 9.33 -2.79 -6.54
CA ASP A 32 9.76 -1.71 -7.42
C ASP A 32 10.81 -2.25 -8.38
N SER A 33 10.52 -2.28 -9.68
CA SER A 33 11.45 -2.77 -10.70
C SER A 33 12.73 -1.92 -10.79
N LEU A 34 12.75 -0.74 -10.18
CA LEU A 34 13.86 0.21 -10.21
C LEU A 34 14.97 -0.09 -9.18
N THR A 35 14.75 -0.98 -8.21
CA THR A 35 15.74 -1.28 -7.15
C THR A 35 16.87 -2.21 -7.59
N GLY A 36 16.84 -2.70 -8.84
CA GLY A 36 17.88 -3.59 -9.38
C GLY A 36 17.92 -4.97 -8.73
N GLU A 37 16.86 -5.36 -8.01
CA GLU A 37 16.76 -6.66 -7.36
C GLU A 37 16.36 -7.77 -8.35
N MET A 38 16.60 -9.01 -7.93
CA MET A 38 16.43 -10.19 -8.78
C MET A 38 15.01 -10.27 -9.38
N PRO A 39 14.88 -10.42 -10.70
CA PRO A 39 13.59 -10.62 -11.34
C PRO A 39 12.96 -11.92 -10.81
N GLY A 40 11.76 -11.83 -10.24
CA GLY A 40 10.99 -13.01 -9.82
C GLY A 40 10.13 -12.86 -8.55
N LYS A 41 10.26 -11.77 -7.78
CA LYS A 41 9.37 -11.49 -6.64
C LYS A 41 8.48 -10.30 -6.98
N ASP A 42 7.23 -10.54 -7.36
CA ASP A 42 6.27 -9.48 -7.75
C ASP A 42 5.78 -8.64 -6.56
N TRP A 43 5.85 -9.20 -5.35
CA TRP A 43 5.39 -8.57 -4.11
C TRP A 43 6.10 -9.14 -2.88
N TRP A 44 6.06 -8.38 -1.79
CA TRP A 44 6.54 -8.81 -0.47
C TRP A 44 5.64 -8.26 0.64
N MET A 45 5.67 -8.92 1.80
CA MET A 45 4.96 -8.45 3.00
C MET A 45 5.88 -7.62 3.86
N GLY A 46 5.38 -6.50 4.35
CA GLY A 46 6.14 -5.60 5.18
C GLY A 46 5.39 -5.08 6.40
N GLN A 47 6.10 -4.85 7.48
CA GLN A 47 5.61 -4.15 8.66
C GLN A 47 5.88 -2.66 8.52
N VAL A 48 4.85 -1.82 8.64
CA VAL A 48 5.00 -0.38 8.58
C VAL A 48 5.61 0.13 9.89
N ILE A 49 6.75 0.80 9.80
CA ILE A 49 7.47 1.39 10.94
C ILE A 49 7.13 2.87 11.09
N HIS A 50 7.08 3.60 9.96
CA HIS A 50 6.88 5.04 9.97
C HIS A 50 6.19 5.53 8.69
N CYS A 51 5.27 6.48 8.83
CA CYS A 51 4.61 7.14 7.71
C CYS A 51 5.22 8.53 7.49
N GLY A 52 6.04 8.67 6.44
CA GLY A 52 6.71 9.90 6.07
C GLY A 52 5.85 10.75 5.12
N GLY A 53 5.64 12.01 5.48
CA GLY A 53 5.04 13.01 4.59
C GLY A 53 6.06 13.56 3.59
N ALA A 54 5.59 14.03 2.42
CA ALA A 54 6.46 14.74 1.49
C ALA A 54 6.97 16.05 2.12
N ALA A 55 8.24 16.40 1.91
CA ALA A 55 8.84 17.63 2.45
C ALA A 55 8.06 18.92 2.10
N ARG A 56 7.35 18.92 0.97
CA ARG A 56 6.52 20.04 0.50
C ARG A 56 5.09 20.03 1.04
N ASN A 57 4.59 18.88 1.48
CA ASN A 57 3.28 18.76 2.10
C ASN A 57 3.27 17.57 3.08
N PRO A 58 3.53 17.81 4.38
CA PRO A 58 3.66 16.73 5.36
C PRO A 58 2.36 15.94 5.59
N SER A 59 1.20 16.50 5.20
CA SER A 59 -0.09 15.80 5.24
C SER A 59 -0.30 14.79 4.11
N MET A 60 0.61 14.71 3.14
CA MET A 60 0.58 13.72 2.06
C MET A 60 1.60 12.63 2.35
N HIS A 61 1.12 11.49 2.85
CA HIS A 61 1.93 10.31 3.12
C HIS A 61 2.36 9.65 1.80
N ASN A 62 3.46 10.13 1.23
CA ASN A 62 3.97 9.65 -0.05
C ASN A 62 5.05 8.56 0.12
N LEU A 63 5.56 8.38 1.34
CA LEU A 63 6.63 7.44 1.65
C LEU A 63 6.38 6.73 2.98
N PHE A 64 6.59 5.41 2.99
CA PHE A 64 6.54 4.59 4.19
C PHE A 64 7.90 3.96 4.45
N GLN A 65 8.32 3.96 5.71
CA GLN A 65 9.41 3.10 6.14
C GLN A 65 8.82 1.74 6.50
N ILE A 66 9.22 0.70 5.76
CA ILE A 66 8.65 -0.64 5.87
C ILE A 66 9.80 -1.64 6.08
N ALA A 67 9.65 -2.53 7.06
CA ALA A 67 10.53 -3.69 7.25
C ALA A 67 9.97 -4.89 6.50
N ASP A 68 10.76 -5.49 5.61
CA ASP A 68 10.42 -6.77 4.97
C ASP A 68 10.33 -7.88 6.03
N VAL A 69 9.22 -8.63 6.03
CA VAL A 69 8.92 -9.65 7.04
C VAL A 69 9.86 -10.85 6.93
N ASP A 70 10.35 -11.17 5.74
CA ASP A 70 11.20 -12.34 5.50
C ASP A 70 12.66 -12.07 5.90
N SER A 71 13.15 -10.87 5.58
CA SER A 71 14.58 -10.50 5.67
C SER A 71 14.90 -9.50 6.79
N GLY A 72 13.89 -8.80 7.31
CA GLY A 72 14.07 -7.70 8.26
C GLY A 72 14.67 -6.43 7.67
N VAL A 73 14.93 -6.38 6.35
CA VAL A 73 15.51 -5.20 5.70
C VAL A 73 14.51 -4.05 5.73
N ILE A 74 14.95 -2.89 6.21
CA ILE A 74 14.13 -1.67 6.31
C ILE A 74 14.38 -0.79 5.10
N ARG A 75 13.30 -0.35 4.44
CA ARG A 75 13.37 0.46 3.21
C ARG A 75 12.31 1.55 3.20
N TRP A 76 12.60 2.63 2.48
CA TRP A 76 11.60 3.61 2.09
C TRP A 76 10.86 3.12 0.85
N VAL A 77 9.54 3.10 0.93
CA VAL A 77 8.64 2.58 -0.09
C VAL A 77 7.65 3.67 -0.47
N ASN A 78 7.45 3.91 -1.76
CA ASN A 78 6.43 4.83 -2.23
C ASN A 78 5.03 4.29 -1.86
N ALA A 79 4.15 5.17 -1.38
CA ALA A 79 2.78 4.84 -1.01
C ALA A 79 2.01 4.10 -2.12
N ASP A 80 2.27 4.43 -3.40
CA ASP A 80 1.61 3.79 -4.55
C ASP A 80 1.99 2.30 -4.73
N LEU A 81 3.08 1.85 -4.10
CA LEU A 81 3.50 0.44 -4.13
C LEU A 81 2.78 -0.38 -3.06
N VAL A 82 2.13 0.25 -2.09
CA VAL A 82 1.31 -0.44 -1.09
C VAL A 82 -0.04 -0.78 -1.71
N THR A 83 -0.31 -2.07 -1.85
CA THR A 83 -1.50 -2.55 -2.56
C THR A 83 -2.60 -3.04 -1.61
N HIS A 84 -2.22 -3.59 -0.46
CA HIS A 84 -3.16 -4.19 0.50
C HIS A 84 -2.69 -3.96 1.95
N ILE A 85 -3.63 -3.77 2.85
CA ILE A 85 -3.42 -3.81 4.31
C ILE A 85 -3.96 -5.14 4.81
N LEU A 86 -3.15 -5.90 5.54
CA LEU A 86 -3.55 -7.17 6.12
C LEU A 86 -4.19 -6.94 7.49
N PRO A 87 -5.32 -7.61 7.80
CA PRO A 87 -5.91 -7.53 9.13
C PRO A 87 -4.95 -8.12 10.16
N ARG A 88 -4.88 -7.47 11.34
CA ARG A 88 -4.19 -8.05 12.48
C ARG A 88 -4.92 -9.34 12.87
N ALA A 89 -4.17 -10.43 13.07
CA ALA A 89 -4.76 -11.66 13.59
C ALA A 89 -5.44 -11.36 14.94
N PRO A 90 -6.63 -11.92 15.21
CA PRO A 90 -7.22 -11.80 16.54
C PRO A 90 -6.26 -12.40 17.55
N GLU A 91 -5.93 -11.63 18.60
CA GLU A 91 -5.12 -12.13 19.72
C GLU A 91 -5.90 -13.26 20.39
N GLN A 92 -5.31 -14.46 20.45
CA GLN A 92 -5.87 -15.62 21.16
C GLN A 92 -5.46 -15.62 22.63
#